data_AF-A0A847HF08-F1
#
_entry.id   AF-A0A847HF08-F1
#
_cell.length_a   1.000
_cell.length_b   1.000
_cell.length_c   1.000
_cell.angle_alpha   90.00
_cell.angle_beta   90.00
_cell.angle_gamma   90.00
#
_symmetry.space_group_name_H-M   'P 1'
#
loop_
_entity.id
_entity.type
_entity.pdbx_description
1 polymer ?
#
loop_
_entity_poly.entity_id
_entity_poly.type
_entity_poly.pdbx_seq_one_letter_code
_entity_poly.pdbx_strand_id
1 'polypeptide(L)'
;MIEETTACVACTNVFLHPLIDDSTAPTTRGERREQQMLRAQAAKMCAECPMLAQCLTDAVVKFDVAGFVGGTTRRQRHEIRARLGVTVAPEDFDAFAGVNSGRQFDRHEIHRMRTANPDQPLSVIAAKVGCSVSTVKRHLRRMEAEGGIPRTIEKKSPTPAQIVAVADDVRRGTRRAVAA
;
A
#
# COMPACT_ATOMS: atom_id res chain seq x y z
N MET A 1 -22.04 -19.55 17.32
CA MET A 1 -21.00 -19.20 16.34
C MET A 1 -19.71 -19.10 17.12
N ILE A 2 -18.80 -20.06 16.99
CA ILE A 2 -17.49 -19.96 17.64
C ILE A 2 -16.74 -18.91 16.84
N GLU A 3 -16.41 -17.76 17.44
CA GLU A 3 -15.45 -16.83 16.85
C GLU A 3 -14.11 -17.59 16.73
N GLU A 4 -13.83 -18.13 15.54
CA GLU A 4 -12.51 -18.62 15.19
C GLU A 4 -11.58 -17.41 15.16
N THR A 5 -10.98 -17.12 16.30
CA THR A 5 -9.93 -16.12 16.41
C THR A 5 -8.74 -16.59 15.58
N THR A 6 -8.36 -15.78 14.59
CA THR A 6 -7.24 -16.10 13.71
C THR A 6 -5.94 -16.15 14.53
N ALA A 7 -5.01 -17.03 14.14
CA ALA A 7 -3.75 -17.20 14.86
C ALA A 7 -2.94 -15.90 14.99
N CYS A 8 -3.08 -14.96 14.04
CA CYS A 8 -2.43 -13.66 14.12
C CYS A 8 -2.98 -12.75 15.23
N VAL A 9 -4.22 -12.96 15.66
CA VAL A 9 -4.83 -12.26 16.81
C VAL A 9 -4.50 -12.98 18.11
N ALA A 10 -4.52 -14.31 18.12
CA ALA A 10 -4.27 -15.11 19.32
C ALA A 10 -2.78 -15.14 19.73
N CYS A 11 -1.86 -15.20 18.76
CA CYS A 11 -0.42 -15.32 19.01
C CYS A 11 0.31 -13.97 18.89
N THR A 12 -0.09 -13.00 19.70
CA THR A 12 0.48 -11.63 19.70
C THR A 12 1.99 -11.62 19.96
N ASN A 13 2.50 -12.58 20.75
CA ASN A 13 3.93 -12.75 21.00
C ASN A 13 4.76 -13.06 19.74
N VAL A 14 4.15 -13.58 18.68
CA VAL A 14 4.81 -13.82 17.39
C VAL A 14 4.59 -12.64 16.46
N PHE A 15 3.33 -12.23 16.28
CA PHE A 15 2.95 -11.26 15.25
C PHE A 15 3.22 -9.80 15.63
N LEU A 16 3.25 -9.46 16.92
CA LEU A 16 3.62 -8.14 17.43
C LEU A 16 5.07 -8.10 17.94
N HIS A 17 5.86 -9.14 17.66
CA HIS A 17 7.26 -9.15 18.04
C HIS A 17 8.04 -8.06 17.26
N PRO A 18 8.91 -7.26 17.89
CA PRO A 18 9.63 -6.17 17.21
C PRO A 18 10.42 -6.62 15.96
N LEU A 19 11.02 -7.82 16.03
CA LEU A 19 11.75 -8.41 14.91
C LEU A 19 10.85 -8.84 13.73
N ILE A 20 9.54 -8.91 13.91
CA ILE A 20 8.55 -9.32 12.90
C ILE A 20 7.78 -8.15 12.33
N ASP A 21 7.47 -7.15 13.15
CA ASP A 21 6.72 -5.95 12.78
C ASP A 21 7.53 -4.97 11.87
N ASP A 22 8.74 -5.36 11.48
CA ASP A 22 9.69 -4.57 10.68
C ASP A 22 10.04 -3.20 11.32
N SER A 23 9.77 -3.02 12.62
CA SER A 23 10.11 -1.81 13.39
C SER A 23 11.58 -1.77 13.82
N THR A 24 12.19 -2.94 14.01
CA THR A 24 13.62 -3.06 14.37
C THR A 24 14.36 -4.00 13.42
N ALA A 25 15.47 -3.52 12.87
CA ALA A 25 16.37 -4.34 12.07
C ALA A 25 17.26 -5.18 13.00
N PRO A 26 17.42 -6.50 12.78
CA PRO A 26 18.28 -7.34 13.59
C PRO A 26 19.75 -6.95 13.40
N THR A 27 20.40 -6.55 14.48
CA THR A 27 21.78 -6.10 14.52
C THR A 27 22.75 -7.26 14.76
N THR A 28 22.36 -8.23 15.58
CA THR A 28 23.21 -9.36 15.96
C THR A 28 22.90 -10.63 15.17
N ARG A 29 23.85 -11.58 15.16
CA ARG A 29 23.61 -12.93 14.58
C ARG A 29 22.50 -13.68 15.31
N GLY A 30 22.36 -13.47 16.62
CA GLY A 30 21.30 -14.07 17.44
C GLY A 30 19.93 -13.57 17.00
N GLU A 31 19.75 -12.26 16.92
CA GLU A 31 18.50 -11.62 16.47
C GLU A 31 18.10 -12.03 15.06
N ARG A 32 19.06 -12.20 14.13
CA ARG A 32 18.76 -12.69 12.78
C ARG A 32 18.20 -14.10 12.78
N ARG A 33 18.76 -14.98 13.63
CA ARG A 33 18.25 -16.37 13.79
C ARG A 33 16.86 -16.36 14.42
N GLU A 34 16.67 -15.56 15.45
CA GLU A 34 15.39 -15.39 16.12
C GLU A 34 14.32 -14.86 15.16
N GLN A 35 14.62 -13.80 14.41
CA GLN A 35 13.75 -13.28 13.37
C GLN A 35 13.38 -14.35 12.34
N GLN A 36 14.35 -15.17 11.91
CA GLN A 36 14.09 -16.26 10.97
C GLN A 36 13.15 -17.32 11.55
N MET A 37 13.34 -17.69 12.82
CA MET A 37 12.47 -18.64 13.53
C MET A 37 11.04 -18.10 13.66
N LEU A 38 10.90 -16.85 14.12
CA LEU A 38 9.61 -16.17 14.24
C LEU A 38 8.89 -16.07 12.89
N ARG A 39 9.60 -15.72 11.81
CA ARG A 39 9.02 -15.68 10.45
C ARG A 39 8.59 -17.06 9.96
N ALA A 40 9.35 -18.11 10.26
CA ALA A 40 8.97 -19.48 9.92
C ALA A 40 7.72 -19.93 10.68
N GLN A 41 7.62 -19.60 11.97
CA GLN A 41 6.45 -19.87 12.80
C GLN A 41 5.21 -19.12 12.29
N ALA A 42 5.33 -17.81 12.07
CA ALA A 42 4.25 -16.99 11.52
C ALA A 42 3.80 -17.50 10.14
N ALA A 43 4.74 -17.88 9.27
CA ALA A 43 4.42 -18.45 7.95
C ALA A 43 3.63 -19.76 8.06
N LYS A 44 3.95 -20.63 9.03
CA LYS A 44 3.20 -21.86 9.27
C LYS A 44 1.77 -21.56 9.72
N MET A 45 1.61 -20.66 10.69
CA MET A 45 0.29 -20.22 11.17
C MET A 45 -0.55 -19.58 10.07
N CYS A 46 0.07 -18.75 9.21
CA CYS A 46 -0.63 -18.19 8.06
C CYS A 46 -1.07 -19.26 7.06
N ALA A 47 -0.27 -20.30 6.83
CA ALA A 47 -0.61 -21.37 5.88
C ALA A 47 -1.85 -22.19 6.30
N GLU A 48 -2.13 -22.25 7.60
CA GLU A 48 -3.32 -22.91 8.17
C GLU A 48 -4.54 -21.97 8.27
N CYS A 49 -4.37 -20.67 7.98
CA CYS A 49 -5.42 -19.68 8.12
C CYS A 49 -6.42 -19.73 6.95
N PRO A 50 -7.73 -19.88 7.21
CA PRO A 50 -8.76 -19.94 6.16
C PRO A 50 -8.85 -18.65 5.33
N MET A 51 -8.41 -17.52 5.89
CA MET A 51 -8.47 -16.20 5.26
C MET A 51 -7.17 -15.79 4.55
N LEU A 52 -6.20 -16.69 4.39
CA LEU A 52 -4.88 -16.35 3.83
C LEU A 52 -4.95 -15.62 2.49
N ALA A 53 -5.71 -16.16 1.52
CA ALA A 53 -5.78 -15.58 0.18
C ALA A 53 -6.38 -14.18 0.19
N GLN A 54 -7.43 -13.96 0.99
CA GLN A 54 -8.08 -12.66 1.12
C GLN A 54 -7.16 -11.66 1.84
N CYS A 55 -6.56 -12.08 2.96
CA CYS A 55 -5.62 -11.27 3.75
C CYS A 55 -4.43 -10.81 2.90
N LEU A 56 -3.84 -11.71 2.11
CA LEU A 56 -2.75 -11.37 1.19
C LEU A 56 -3.21 -10.43 0.07
N THR A 57 -4.39 -10.67 -0.51
CA THR A 57 -4.96 -9.81 -1.56
C THR A 57 -5.14 -8.38 -1.06
N ASP A 58 -5.74 -8.21 0.12
CA ASP A 58 -5.96 -6.89 0.71
C ASP A 58 -4.63 -6.19 1.05
N ALA A 59 -3.66 -6.93 1.60
CA ALA A 59 -2.34 -6.39 1.91
C ALA A 59 -1.49 -6.05 0.66
N VAL A 60 -1.81 -6.61 -0.52
CA VAL A 60 -1.10 -6.32 -1.77
C VAL A 60 -1.78 -5.21 -2.55
N VAL A 61 -3.12 -5.21 -2.59
CA VAL A 61 -3.91 -4.35 -3.50
C VAL A 61 -4.51 -3.14 -2.80
N LYS A 62 -4.86 -3.23 -1.52
CA LYS A 62 -5.61 -2.18 -0.81
C LYS A 62 -4.75 -1.38 0.17
N PHE A 63 -3.98 -2.06 1.02
CA PHE A 63 -3.32 -1.43 2.16
C PHE A 63 -1.82 -1.74 2.20
N ASP A 64 -0.98 -0.72 2.46
CA ASP A 64 0.43 -0.92 2.77
C ASP A 64 0.66 -1.05 4.28
N VAL A 65 0.21 -2.17 4.84
CA VAL A 65 0.39 -2.49 6.26
C VAL A 65 1.85 -2.80 6.60
N ALA A 66 2.28 -2.47 7.82
CA ALA A 66 3.57 -2.90 8.37
C ALA A 66 3.54 -4.38 8.79
N GLY A 67 4.71 -4.94 9.12
CA GLY A 67 4.84 -6.29 9.68
C GLY A 67 4.48 -7.46 8.76
N PHE A 68 4.21 -8.60 9.40
CA PHE A 68 4.02 -9.90 8.75
C PHE A 68 2.54 -10.23 8.56
N VAL A 69 2.08 -10.20 7.30
CA VAL A 69 0.66 -10.30 6.93
C VAL A 69 0.52 -11.20 5.70
N GLY A 70 -0.52 -12.05 5.69
CA GLY A 70 -0.77 -12.97 4.57
C GLY A 70 0.39 -13.91 4.27
N GLY A 71 1.18 -14.29 5.29
CA GLY A 71 2.36 -15.14 5.11
C GLY A 71 3.57 -14.44 4.47
N THR A 72 3.58 -13.11 4.42
CA THR A 72 4.61 -12.30 3.74
C THR A 72 5.11 -11.15 4.60
N THR A 73 6.37 -10.75 4.39
CA THR A 73 6.93 -9.50 4.96
C THR A 73 6.57 -8.29 4.10
N ARG A 74 6.72 -7.07 4.63
CA ARG A 74 6.49 -5.84 3.85
C ARG A 74 7.34 -5.79 2.59
N ARG A 75 8.63 -6.15 2.69
CA ARG A 75 9.55 -6.24 1.55
C ARG A 75 9.03 -7.20 0.47
N GLN A 76 8.53 -8.37 0.87
CA GLN A 76 7.98 -9.34 -0.08
C GLN A 76 6.72 -8.80 -0.76
N ARG A 77 5.84 -8.10 -0.01
CA ARG A 77 4.68 -7.43 -0.61
C ARG A 77 5.06 -6.36 -1.62
N HIS A 78 6.10 -5.57 -1.36
CA HIS A 78 6.62 -4.60 -2.34
C HIS A 78 7.08 -5.29 -3.62
N GLU A 79 7.78 -6.41 -3.50
CA GLU A 79 8.21 -7.20 -4.66
C GLU A 79 7.02 -7.80 -5.44
N ILE A 80 6.01 -8.34 -4.73
CA ILE A 80 4.78 -8.85 -5.34
C ILE A 80 4.06 -7.73 -6.11
N ARG A 81 3.91 -6.55 -5.49
CA ARG A 81 3.30 -5.36 -6.13
C ARG A 81 4.06 -4.94 -7.38
N ALA A 82 5.40 -4.89 -7.32
CA ALA A 82 6.24 -4.56 -8.47
C ALA A 82 6.05 -5.55 -9.63
N ARG A 83 6.03 -6.86 -9.35
CA ARG A 83 5.82 -7.91 -10.37
C ARG A 83 4.41 -7.87 -10.97
N LEU A 84 3.41 -7.49 -10.18
CA LEU A 84 2.01 -7.39 -10.63
C LEU A 84 1.65 -6.00 -11.20
N GLY A 85 2.58 -5.04 -11.17
CA GLY A 85 2.32 -3.66 -11.60
C GLY A 85 1.26 -2.93 -10.76
N VAL A 86 1.09 -3.33 -9.50
CA VAL A 86 0.16 -2.74 -8.53
C VAL A 86 0.84 -1.58 -7.81
N THR A 87 0.17 -0.44 -7.73
CA THR A 87 0.61 0.70 -6.93
C THR A 87 -0.42 0.94 -5.83
N VAL A 88 0.02 0.89 -4.58
CA VAL A 88 -0.79 1.23 -3.41
C VAL A 88 -0.19 2.51 -2.83
N ALA A 89 -1.02 3.54 -2.65
CA ALA A 89 -0.57 4.76 -1.98
C ALA A 89 -0.22 4.42 -0.53
N PRO A 90 0.90 4.94 0.02
CA PRO A 90 1.15 4.83 1.44
C PRO A 90 -0.02 5.48 2.20
N GLU A 91 -0.40 4.92 3.34
CA GLU A 91 -1.41 5.53 4.19
C GLU A 91 -0.94 6.94 4.59
N ASP A 92 -1.74 7.94 4.23
CA ASP A 92 -1.51 9.34 4.56
C ASP A 92 -1.91 9.57 6.02
N PHE A 93 -1.02 9.20 6.93
CA PHE A 93 -1.19 9.46 8.37
C PHE A 93 -1.15 10.97 8.69
N ASP A 94 -0.64 11.81 7.79
CA ASP A 94 -0.60 13.27 7.98
C ASP A 94 -2.01 13.87 7.84
N ALA A 95 -2.84 13.32 6.95
CA ALA A 95 -4.26 13.63 6.87
C ALA A 95 -5.02 13.25 8.15
N PHE A 96 -4.65 12.15 8.81
CA PHE A 96 -5.24 11.71 10.08
C PHE A 96 -4.75 12.55 11.28
N ALA A 97 -3.48 12.95 11.29
CA ALA A 97 -2.88 13.78 12.34
C ALA A 97 -3.27 15.27 12.26
N GLY A 98 -4.07 15.66 11.25
CA GLY A 98 -4.49 17.06 11.04
C GLY A 98 -3.34 17.98 10.64
N VAL A 99 -2.16 17.43 10.33
CA VAL A 99 -0.97 18.20 9.93
C VAL A 99 -1.07 18.49 8.43
N ASN A 100 -2.00 19.36 8.08
CA ASN A 100 -2.04 19.97 6.75
C ASN A 100 -0.89 20.98 6.65
N SER A 101 0.32 20.49 6.32
CA SER A 101 1.44 21.35 5.93
C SER A 101 1.14 22.02 4.58
N GLY A 102 0.30 23.07 4.64
CA GLY A 102 -0.15 23.86 3.50
C GLY A 102 -1.28 23.20 2.72
N ARG A 103 -2.43 23.88 2.61
CA ARG A 103 -3.60 23.47 1.81
C ARG A 103 -3.18 22.86 0.48
N GLN A 104 -3.20 21.52 0.38
CA GLN A 104 -2.98 20.84 -0.88
C GLN A 104 -4.29 20.89 -1.67
N PHE A 105 -4.32 21.69 -2.73
CA PHE A 105 -5.46 21.71 -3.64
C PHE A 105 -5.31 20.56 -4.64
N ASP A 106 -6.34 19.70 -4.76
CA ASP A 106 -6.32 18.65 -5.78
C ASP A 106 -6.35 19.29 -7.17
N ARG A 107 -5.18 19.31 -7.79
CA ARG A 107 -4.99 19.85 -9.14
C ARG A 107 -5.83 19.10 -10.18
N HIS A 108 -6.08 17.81 -9.98
CA HIS A 108 -6.94 17.03 -10.88
C HIS A 108 -8.40 17.47 -10.73
N GLU A 109 -8.84 17.83 -9.53
CA GLU A 109 -10.17 18.37 -9.28
C GLU A 109 -10.39 19.71 -10.01
N ILE A 110 -9.43 20.64 -9.94
CA ILE A 110 -9.46 21.90 -10.69
C ILE A 110 -9.67 21.66 -12.19
N HIS A 111 -8.95 20.69 -12.76
CA HIS A 111 -9.07 20.34 -14.17
C HIS A 111 -10.39 19.63 -14.50
N ARG A 112 -10.85 18.70 -13.65
CA ARG A 112 -12.17 18.07 -13.82
C ARG A 112 -13.28 19.12 -13.84
N MET A 113 -13.28 20.07 -12.90
CA MET A 113 -14.25 21.16 -12.86
C MET A 113 -14.18 22.04 -14.12
N ARG A 114 -12.96 22.36 -14.59
CA ARG A 114 -12.76 23.14 -15.81
C ARG A 114 -13.22 22.42 -17.07
N THR A 115 -12.98 21.11 -17.16
CA THR A 115 -13.38 20.28 -18.31
C THR A 115 -14.89 20.09 -18.37
N ALA A 116 -15.53 19.89 -17.21
CA ALA A 116 -16.98 19.75 -17.11
C ALA A 116 -17.73 21.07 -17.35
N ASN A 117 -17.09 22.22 -17.13
CA ASN A 117 -17.70 23.54 -17.26
C ASN A 117 -16.72 24.55 -17.92
N PRO A 118 -16.45 24.41 -19.23
CA PRO A 118 -15.46 25.24 -19.92
C PRO A 118 -15.85 26.73 -19.99
N ASP A 119 -17.14 27.02 -20.01
CA ASP A 119 -17.66 28.39 -20.13
C ASP A 119 -17.83 29.09 -18.78
N GLN A 120 -17.73 28.36 -17.67
CA GLN A 120 -17.81 28.96 -16.34
C GLN A 120 -16.56 29.79 -16.03
N PRO A 121 -16.72 30.94 -15.36
CA PRO A 121 -15.59 31.77 -14.96
C PRO A 121 -14.74 31.05 -13.91
N LEU A 122 -13.41 31.18 -14.02
CA LEU A 122 -12.45 30.51 -13.12
C LEU A 122 -12.59 30.92 -11.65
N SER A 123 -13.25 32.05 -11.37
CA SER A 123 -13.61 32.48 -10.01
C SER A 123 -14.55 31.49 -9.30
N VAL A 124 -15.43 30.81 -10.04
CA VAL A 124 -16.34 29.81 -9.48
C VAL A 124 -15.56 28.56 -9.05
N ILE A 125 -14.59 28.12 -9.85
CA ILE A 125 -13.70 27.01 -9.49
C ILE A 125 -12.84 27.39 -8.29
N ALA A 126 -12.29 28.60 -8.29
CA ALA A 126 -11.49 29.13 -7.19
C ALA A 126 -12.28 29.15 -5.87
N ALA A 127 -13.53 29.61 -5.90
CA ALA A 127 -14.43 29.61 -4.74
C ALA A 127 -14.76 28.19 -4.25
N LYS A 128 -15.06 27.25 -5.15
CA LYS A 128 -15.36 25.86 -4.80
C LYS A 128 -14.16 25.12 -4.19
N VAL A 129 -12.97 25.36 -4.74
CA VAL A 129 -11.72 24.73 -4.29
C VAL A 129 -11.10 25.47 -3.10
N GLY A 130 -11.57 26.68 -2.77
CA GLY A 130 -11.05 27.50 -1.68
C GLY A 130 -9.66 28.08 -1.94
N CYS A 131 -9.34 28.37 -3.21
CA CYS A 131 -8.07 28.95 -3.64
C CYS A 131 -8.26 30.26 -4.45
N SER A 132 -7.16 30.90 -4.85
CA SER A 132 -7.21 32.09 -5.72
C SER A 132 -7.30 31.71 -7.21
N VAL A 133 -7.87 32.59 -8.03
CA VAL A 133 -7.92 32.40 -9.49
C VAL A 133 -6.52 32.28 -10.10
N SER A 134 -5.51 32.95 -9.54
CA SER A 134 -4.12 32.81 -9.97
C SER A 134 -3.56 31.41 -9.71
N THR A 135 -3.98 30.77 -8.62
CA THR A 135 -3.65 29.38 -8.29
C THR A 135 -4.27 28.42 -9.30
N VAL A 136 -5.56 28.58 -9.60
CA VAL A 136 -6.26 27.80 -10.65
C VAL A 136 -5.54 27.93 -12.00
N LYS A 137 -5.25 29.15 -12.46
CA LYS A 137 -4.53 29.39 -13.73
C LYS A 137 -3.14 28.77 -13.74
N ARG A 138 -2.42 28.79 -12.62
CA ARG A 138 -1.09 28.14 -12.49
C ARG A 138 -1.21 26.63 -12.65
N HIS A 139 -2.20 26.02 -12.02
CA HIS A 139 -2.43 24.58 -12.09
C HIS A 139 -2.84 24.12 -13.49
N LEU A 140 -3.75 24.84 -14.16
CA LEU A 140 -4.20 24.53 -15.53
C LEU A 140 -3.05 24.65 -16.54
N ARG A 141 -2.26 25.74 -16.51
CA ARG A 141 -1.10 25.91 -17.39
C ARG A 141 -0.06 24.81 -17.22
N ARG A 142 0.17 24.38 -15.98
CA ARG A 142 1.08 23.27 -15.71
C ARG A 142 0.53 21.97 -16.33
N MET A 143 -0.80 21.77 -16.37
CA MET A 143 -1.40 20.52 -16.87
C MET A 143 -1.33 20.46 -18.39
N GLU A 144 -1.56 21.60 -19.04
CA GLU A 144 -1.34 21.76 -20.46
C GLU A 144 0.13 21.47 -20.83
N ALA A 145 1.08 22.01 -20.04
CA ALA A 145 2.51 21.77 -20.24
C ALA A 145 2.93 20.30 -20.03
N GLU A 146 2.23 19.56 -19.18
CA GLU A 146 2.47 18.14 -18.90
C GLU A 146 1.71 17.20 -19.86
N GLY A 147 0.98 17.72 -20.84
CA GLY A 147 0.26 16.91 -21.85
C GLY A 147 -1.13 16.44 -21.44
N GLY A 148 -1.76 17.09 -20.45
CA GLY A 148 -3.11 16.78 -19.96
C GLY A 148 -3.12 15.81 -18.76
N ILE A 149 -4.30 15.29 -18.41
CA ILE A 149 -4.41 14.23 -17.40
C ILE A 149 -3.84 12.94 -18.03
N PRO A 150 -2.84 12.26 -17.41
CA PRO A 150 -2.45 10.93 -17.85
C PRO A 150 -3.70 10.06 -17.91
N ARG A 151 -4.06 9.53 -19.09
CA ARG A 151 -5.12 8.52 -19.17
C ARG A 151 -4.70 7.38 -18.25
N THR A 152 -5.34 7.24 -17.10
CA THR A 152 -5.21 6.07 -16.25
C THR A 152 -5.68 4.90 -17.08
N ILE A 153 -4.74 4.19 -17.70
CA ILE A 153 -5.01 2.87 -18.24
C ILE A 153 -5.51 2.07 -17.04
N GLU A 154 -6.79 1.69 -17.04
CA GLU A 154 -7.34 0.78 -16.04
C GLU A 154 -6.58 -0.54 -16.15
N LYS A 155 -5.49 -0.65 -15.39
CA LYS A 155 -4.77 -1.91 -15.26
C LYS A 155 -5.73 -2.86 -14.55
N LYS A 156 -6.14 -3.91 -15.25
CA LYS A 156 -6.97 -4.99 -14.69
C LYS A 156 -6.34 -5.45 -13.39
N SER A 157 -7.05 -5.28 -12.28
CA SER A 157 -6.53 -5.67 -10.96
C SER A 157 -6.18 -7.16 -10.97
N PRO A 158 -5.04 -7.57 -10.41
CA PRO A 158 -4.64 -8.97 -10.39
C PRO A 158 -5.65 -9.79 -9.57
N THR A 159 -5.93 -10.99 -10.05
CA THR A 159 -6.81 -11.93 -9.34
C THR A 159 -6.13 -12.49 -8.08
N PRO A 160 -6.89 -12.92 -7.06
CA PRO A 160 -6.32 -13.54 -5.86
C PRO A 160 -5.39 -14.72 -6.17
N ALA A 161 -5.74 -15.56 -7.16
CA ALA A 161 -4.91 -16.68 -7.59
C ALA A 161 -3.56 -16.23 -8.17
N GLN A 162 -3.54 -15.16 -8.98
CA GLN A 162 -2.29 -14.58 -9.50
C GLN A 162 -1.42 -14.02 -8.37
N ILE A 163 -2.03 -13.35 -7.38
CA ILE A 163 -1.31 -12.81 -6.23
C ILE A 163 -0.65 -13.92 -5.42
N VAL A 164 -1.40 -14.99 -5.09
CA VAL A 164 -0.87 -16.14 -4.35
C VAL A 164 0.27 -16.82 -5.11
N ALA A 165 0.13 -17.01 -6.43
CA ALA A 165 1.19 -17.61 -7.26
C ALA A 165 2.49 -16.80 -7.22
N VAL A 166 2.40 -15.48 -7.40
CA VAL A 166 3.57 -14.59 -7.33
C VAL A 166 4.16 -14.56 -5.91
N ALA A 167 3.33 -14.57 -4.88
CA ALA A 167 3.79 -14.60 -3.50
C ALA A 167 4.58 -15.89 -3.18
N ASP A 168 4.14 -17.03 -3.68
CA ASP A 168 4.87 -18.29 -3.53
C ASP A 168 6.23 -18.27 -4.24
N ASP A 169 6.30 -17.66 -5.42
CA ASP A 169 7.57 -17.48 -6.14
C ASP A 169 8.54 -16.56 -5.40
N VAL A 170 8.05 -15.44 -4.87
CA VAL A 170 8.85 -14.51 -4.06
C VAL A 170 9.37 -15.19 -2.79
N ARG A 171 8.53 -16.00 -2.12
CA ARG A 171 8.91 -16.79 -0.93
C ARG A 171 9.98 -17.83 -1.28
N ARG A 172 9.83 -18.55 -2.40
CA ARG A 172 10.82 -19.52 -2.88
C ARG A 172 12.15 -18.86 -3.24
N GLY A 173 12.12 -17.71 -3.92
CA GLY A 173 13.32 -16.93 -4.24
C GLY A 173 14.06 -16.43 -2.99
N THR A 174 13.32 -15.99 -1.97
CA THR A 174 13.90 -15.58 -0.68
C THR A 174 14.61 -16.74 0.01
N ARG A 175 14.01 -17.95 0.00
CA ARG A 175 14.64 -19.15 0.60
C ARG A 175 15.97 -19.53 -0.06
N ARG A 176 16.06 -19.38 -1.39
CA ARG A 176 17.30 -19.65 -2.13
C ARG A 176 18.42 -18.66 -1.78
N ALA A 177 18.10 -17.38 -1.59
CA ALA A 177 19.08 -16.37 -1.20
C ALA A 177 19.58 -16.50 0.25
N VAL A 178 18.83 -17.17 1.13
CA VAL A 178 19.21 -17.38 2.54
C VAL A 178 20.02 -18.68 2.74
N ALA A 179 19.95 -19.61 1.78
CA ALA A 179 20.67 -20.89 1.83
C ALA A 179 22.04 -20.86 1.14
N ALA A 180 22.38 -19.76 0.46
CA ALA A 180 23.69 -19.50 -0.15
C ALA A 180 24.55 -18.61 0.76
#